data_AF-A0A967SZR7-F1
#
_entry.id   AF-A0A967SZR7-F1
#
_cell.length_a   1.000
_cell.length_b   1.000
_cell.length_c   1.000
_cell.angle_alpha   90.00
_cell.angle_beta   90.00
_cell.angle_gamma   90.00
#
_symmetry.space_group_name_H-M   'P 1'
#
loop_
_entity.id
_entity.type
_entity.pdbx_description
1 polymer ?
#
loop_
_entity_poly.entity_id
_entity_poly.type
_entity_poly.pdbx_seq_one_letter_code
_entity_poly.pdbx_strand_id
1 'polypeptide(L)'
;MDEVKITVHDYDEESINEIPINKIQKVQPYLDAPSKTWVQVRGLHDTEKLKSIWNFFELHPLIQEDIVHTAQRPKVEVYDNCIFFVLRLLSYSQ
;
A
#
# COMPACT_ATOMS: atom_id res chain seq x y z
N MET A 1 -6.40 16.51 -9.74
CA MET A 1 -6.31 15.24 -9.00
C MET A 1 -4.89 15.12 -8.48
N ASP A 2 -4.70 14.81 -7.21
CA ASP A 2 -3.36 14.65 -6.64
C ASP A 2 -2.67 13.44 -7.26
N GLU A 3 -1.39 13.56 -7.61
CA GLU A 3 -0.57 12.48 -8.17
C GLU A 3 -0.49 11.27 -7.23
N VAL A 4 -0.36 10.06 -7.80
CA VAL A 4 -0.08 8.85 -7.00
C VAL A 4 1.29 8.98 -6.34
N LYS A 5 1.32 8.94 -5.01
CA LYS A 5 2.54 9.06 -4.20
C LYS A 5 2.82 7.76 -3.46
N ILE A 6 4.07 7.34 -3.45
CA ILE A 6 4.55 6.17 -2.72
C ILE A 6 5.56 6.63 -1.68
N THR A 7 5.33 6.28 -0.42
CA THR A 7 6.26 6.53 0.69
C THR A 7 6.56 5.21 1.37
N VAL A 8 7.84 4.91 1.54
CA VAL A 8 8.31 3.77 2.33
C VAL A 8 8.58 4.27 3.75
N HIS A 9 7.95 3.65 4.73
CA HIS A 9 8.24 3.84 6.14
C HIS A 9 9.04 2.63 6.60
N ASP A 10 10.34 2.82 6.84
CA ASP A 10 11.24 1.77 7.31
C ASP A 10 11.58 2.04 8.77
N TYR A 11 11.31 1.08 9.65
CA TYR A 11 11.41 1.30 11.09
C TYR A 11 11.75 0.05 11.88
N ASP A 12 12.33 0.27 13.05
CA ASP A 12 12.64 -0.73 14.07
C ASP A 12 12.44 -0.14 15.48
N GLU A 13 13.05 -0.73 16.49
CA GLU A 13 12.95 -0.26 17.88
C GLU A 13 13.70 1.06 18.12
N GLU A 14 14.64 1.42 17.25
CA GLU A 14 15.57 2.54 17.45
C GLU A 14 15.28 3.71 16.50
N SER A 15 14.72 3.43 15.33
CA SER A 15 14.60 4.41 14.25
C SER A 15 13.32 4.28 13.42
N ILE A 16 12.91 5.40 12.82
CA ILE A 16 11.86 5.48 11.81
C ILE A 16 12.32 6.40 10.69
N ASN A 17 12.27 5.91 9.46
CA ASN A 17 12.67 6.62 8.26
C ASN A 17 11.49 6.69 7.27
N GLU A 18 11.18 7.89 6.78
CA GLU A 18 10.18 8.09 5.72
C GLU A 18 10.87 8.42 4.40
N ILE A 19 10.84 7.49 3.44
CA ILE A 19 11.51 7.63 2.15
C ILE A 19 10.46 7.73 1.02
N PRO A 20 10.26 8.91 0.41
CA PRO A 20 9.44 9.02 -0.79
C PRO A 20 10.14 8.34 -1.97
N ILE A 21 9.41 7.50 -2.70
CA ILE A 21 9.92 6.81 -3.90
C ILE A 21 9.02 7.08 -5.10
N ASN A 22 9.60 7.06 -6.30
CA ASN A 22 8.91 7.31 -7.57
C ASN A 22 8.68 6.05 -8.41
N LYS A 23 9.20 4.90 -7.98
CA LYS A 23 9.08 3.59 -8.63
C LYS A 23 9.07 2.52 -7.55
N ILE A 24 8.16 1.55 -7.64
CA ILE A 24 7.98 0.55 -6.59
C ILE A 24 9.24 -0.29 -6.35
N GLN A 25 10.05 -0.55 -7.38
CA GLN A 25 11.28 -1.34 -7.28
C GLN A 25 12.31 -0.75 -6.31
N LYS A 26 12.22 0.55 -5.98
CA LYS A 26 13.08 1.19 -4.99
C LYS A 26 12.79 0.74 -3.54
N VAL A 27 11.72 -0.02 -3.31
CA VAL A 27 11.42 -0.60 -1.99
C VAL A 27 12.33 -1.78 -1.64
N GLN A 28 12.93 -2.44 -2.64
CA GLN A 28 13.65 -3.71 -2.46
C GLN A 28 14.71 -3.69 -1.33
N PRO A 29 15.58 -2.67 -1.21
CA PRO A 29 16.58 -2.64 -0.14
C PRO A 29 15.99 -2.65 1.27
N TYR A 30 14.76 -2.14 1.44
CA TYR A 30 14.06 -2.13 2.73
C TYR A 30 13.36 -3.46 3.00
N LEU A 31 12.85 -4.13 1.97
CA LEU A 31 12.28 -5.48 2.10
C LEU A 31 13.33 -6.54 2.43
N ASP A 32 14.58 -6.34 2.00
CA ASP A 32 15.71 -7.22 2.29
C ASP A 32 16.36 -6.94 3.66
N ALA A 33 15.99 -5.83 4.30
CA ALA A 33 16.52 -5.41 5.59
C ALA A 33 15.81 -6.14 6.76
N PRO A 34 16.45 -6.26 7.94
CA PRO A 34 15.82 -6.85 9.13
C PRO A 34 14.72 -5.97 9.76
N SER A 35 14.63 -4.70 9.35
CA SER A 35 13.63 -3.72 9.79
C SER A 35 12.22 -4.09 9.34
N LYS A 36 11.21 -3.34 9.83
CA LYS A 36 9.83 -3.42 9.36
C LYS A 36 9.61 -2.34 8.30
N THR A 37 8.99 -2.74 7.19
CA THR A 37 8.69 -1.83 6.09
C THR A 37 7.18 -1.68 5.92
N TRP A 38 6.69 -0.44 5.94
CA TRP A 38 5.32 -0.08 5.55
C TRP A 38 5.34 0.76 4.28
N VAL A 39 4.77 0.22 3.20
CA VAL A 39 4.63 0.94 1.93
C VAL A 39 3.28 1.62 1.89
N GLN A 40 3.29 2.95 1.99
CA GLN A 40 2.09 3.78 1.90
C GLN A 40 1.92 4.30 0.47
N VAL A 41 0.82 3.92 -0.18
CA VAL A 41 0.42 4.43 -1.49
C VAL A 41 -0.79 5.36 -1.33
N ARG A 42 -0.68 6.58 -1.82
CA ARG A 42 -1.78 7.57 -1.81
C ARG A 42 -2.19 7.91 -3.23
N GLY A 43 -3.50 8.03 -3.45
CA GLY A 43 -4.09 8.30 -4.76
C GLY A 43 -4.42 6.99 -5.50
N LEU A 44 -5.71 6.70 -5.64
CA LEU A 44 -6.20 5.47 -6.29
C LEU A 44 -6.67 5.68 -7.74
N HIS A 45 -6.47 6.88 -8.31
CA HIS A 45 -7.03 7.28 -9.61
C HIS A 45 -6.24 6.76 -10.81
N ASP A 46 -4.94 6.48 -10.66
CA ASP A 46 -4.06 5.98 -11.73
C ASP A 46 -3.89 4.47 -11.62
N THR A 47 -4.83 3.73 -12.22
CA THR A 47 -4.87 2.27 -12.14
C THR A 47 -3.66 1.61 -12.82
N GLU A 48 -3.03 2.24 -13.82
CA GLU A 48 -1.84 1.70 -14.47
C GLU A 48 -0.62 1.73 -13.53
N LYS A 49 -0.38 2.87 -12.86
CA LYS A 49 0.66 2.95 -11.84
C LYS A 49 0.39 1.98 -10.69
N LEU A 50 -0.86 1.87 -10.23
CA LEU A 50 -1.22 0.96 -9.15
C LEU A 50 -1.01 -0.51 -9.53
N LYS A 51 -1.33 -0.92 -10.75
CA LYS A 51 -1.04 -2.27 -11.26
C LYS A 51 0.43 -2.63 -11.16
N SER A 52 1.33 -1.69 -11.43
CA SER A 52 2.77 -1.94 -11.28
C SER A 52 3.17 -2.26 -9.83
N ILE A 53 2.50 -1.64 -8.86
CA ILE A 53 2.71 -1.87 -7.42
C ILE A 53 2.12 -3.23 -7.02
N TRP A 54 0.88 -3.50 -7.40
CA TRP A 54 0.20 -4.75 -7.06
C TRP A 54 0.91 -5.97 -7.65
N ASN A 55 1.37 -5.88 -8.89
CA ASN A 55 2.12 -6.95 -9.55
C ASN A 55 3.49 -7.16 -8.90
N PHE A 56 4.15 -6.10 -8.43
CA PHE A 56 5.42 -6.22 -7.70
C PHE A 56 5.27 -7.02 -6.40
N PHE A 57 4.15 -6.85 -5.70
CA PHE A 57 3.82 -7.62 -4.49
C PHE A 57 3.00 -8.88 -4.75
N GLU A 58 2.80 -9.24 -6.02
CA GLU A 58 2.04 -10.42 -6.45
C GLU A 58 0.62 -10.49 -5.82
N LEU A 59 -0.03 -9.33 -5.65
CA LEU A 59 -1.38 -9.29 -5.08
C LEU A 59 -2.38 -9.99 -6.00
N HIS A 60 -3.20 -10.86 -5.41
CA HIS A 60 -4.23 -11.60 -6.14
C HIS A 60 -5.16 -10.65 -6.92
N PRO A 61 -5.58 -10.96 -8.15
CA PRO A 61 -6.43 -10.07 -8.97
C PRO A 61 -7.71 -9.58 -8.28
N LEU A 62 -8.33 -10.42 -7.44
CA LEU A 62 -9.52 -10.03 -6.65
C LEU A 62 -9.21 -8.92 -5.63
N ILE A 63 -8.02 -8.96 -5.00
CA ILE A 63 -7.57 -7.89 -4.10
C ILE A 63 -7.39 -6.58 -4.89
N GLN A 64 -6.83 -6.65 -6.11
CA GLN A 64 -6.64 -5.48 -6.97
C GLN A 64 -7.98 -4.83 -7.34
N GLU A 65 -8.99 -5.64 -7.67
CA GLU A 65 -10.36 -5.21 -7.94
C GLU A 65 -11.00 -4.56 -6.70
N ASP A 66 -10.84 -5.17 -5.54
CA ASP A 66 -11.37 -4.60 -4.30
C ASP A 66 -10.71 -3.26 -3.96
N ILE A 67 -9.39 -3.10 -4.13
CA ILE A 67 -8.69 -1.84 -3.81
C ILE A 67 -9.27 -0.65 -4.60
N VAL A 68 -9.65 -0.86 -5.87
CA VAL A 68 -10.25 0.21 -6.68
C VAL A 68 -11.73 0.46 -6.35
N HIS A 69 -12.41 -0.51 -5.74
CA HIS A 69 -13.81 -0.40 -5.36
C HIS A 69 -14.00 0.23 -3.96
N THR A 70 -14.03 1.56 -3.91
CA THR A 70 -14.04 2.33 -2.65
C THR A 70 -15.38 2.36 -1.90
N ALA A 71 -16.47 1.91 -2.51
CA ALA A 71 -17.81 1.90 -1.92
C ALA A 71 -18.13 0.62 -1.12
N GLN A 72 -17.22 -0.35 -1.09
CA GLN A 72 -17.42 -1.61 -0.38
C GLN A 72 -17.51 -1.43 1.15
N ARG A 73 -18.11 -2.42 1.82
CA ARG A 73 -18.17 -2.48 3.28
C ARG A 73 -16.80 -2.89 3.84
N PRO A 74 -16.43 -2.44 5.06
CA PRO A 74 -15.25 -2.95 5.74
C PRO A 74 -15.27 -4.47 5.84
N LYS A 75 -14.15 -5.11 5.55
CA LYS A 75 -13.99 -6.56 5.53
C LYS A 75 -12.55 -6.96 5.84
N VAL A 76 -12.37 -8.23 6.20
CA VAL A 76 -11.08 -8.89 6.36
C VAL A 76 -11.12 -10.21 5.61
N GLU A 77 -10.09 -10.48 4.82
CA GLU A 77 -9.93 -11.70 4.05
C GLU A 77 -8.49 -12.22 4.24
N VAL A 78 -8.35 -13.52 4.43
CA VAL A 78 -7.06 -14.18 4.62
C VAL A 78 -6.72 -14.89 3.31
N TYR A 79 -5.56 -14.57 2.76
CA TYR A 79 -4.96 -15.22 1.60
C TYR A 79 -3.67 -15.93 2.04
N ASP A 80 -3.16 -16.83 1.20
CA ASP A 80 -1.97 -17.63 1.54
C ASP A 80 -0.74 -16.75 1.88
N ASN A 81 -0.60 -15.61 1.20
CA ASN A 81 0.58 -14.75 1.29
C ASN A 81 0.33 -13.42 2.03
N CYS A 82 -0.92 -13.09 2.38
CA CYS A 82 -1.24 -11.84 3.05
C CYS A 82 -2.61 -11.86 3.75
N ILE A 83 -2.81 -10.90 4.64
CA ILE A 83 -4.13 -10.54 5.17
C ILE A 83 -4.55 -9.26 4.47
N PHE A 84 -5.68 -9.30 3.79
CA PHE A 84 -6.29 -8.13 3.16
C PHE A 84 -7.42 -7.60 4.04
N PHE A 85 -7.45 -6.29 4.25
CA PHE A 85 -8.55 -5.65 4.97
C PHE A 85 -8.89 -4.30 4.36
N VAL A 86 -10.17 -3.96 4.43
CA VAL A 86 -10.71 -2.69 3.94
C VAL A 86 -11.34 -1.96 5.10
N LEU A 87 -10.98 -0.68 5.26
CA LEU A 87 -11.45 0.18 6.33
C LEU A 87 -11.96 1.50 5.75
N ARG A 88 -12.88 2.16 6.49
CA ARG A 88 -13.30 3.53 6.19
C ARG A 88 -12.72 4.45 7.23
N LEU A 89 -11.90 5.40 6.78
CA LEU A 89 -11.43 6.47 7.65
C LEU A 89 -12.58 7.46 7.87
N LEU A 90 -12.93 7.70 9.13
CA LEU A 90 -13.90 8.73 9.49
C LEU A 90 -13.16 10.06 9.60
N SER A 91 -13.62 11.06 8.86
CA SER A 91 -13.18 12.45 9.02
C SER A 91 -14.35 13.26 9.56
N TYR A 92 -14.14 13.94 10.68
CA TYR A 92 -15.08 14.95 11.18
C TYR A 92 -14.53 16.33 10.81
N SER A 93 -15.20 17.01 9.88
CA SER A 93 -15.01 18.44 9.67
C SER A 93 -16.08 19.17 10.50
N GLN A 94 -15.64 20.06 11.40
CA GLN A 94 -16.55 21.00 12.06
C GLN A 94 -17.22 21.92 11.04
#